data_AF-A0A9W6CG20-F1
#
_entry.id   AF-A0A9W6CG20-F1
#
_cell.length_a   1.000
_cell.length_b   1.000
_cell.length_c   1.000
_cell.angle_alpha   90.00
_cell.angle_beta   90.00
_cell.angle_gamma   90.00
#
_symmetry.space_group_name_H-M   'P 1'
#
loop_
_entity.id
_entity.type
_entity.pdbx_description
1 polymer ?
#
loop_
_entity_poly.entity_id
_entity_poly.type
_entity_poly.pdbx_seq_one_letter_code
_entity_poly.pdbx_strand_id
1 'polypeptide(L)'
;MFRDRDLLVITGWVSGSASLHVEGAAGVIEPDLRVQVSRQDVSAAYGFAARVDGLLLAYRLPAGRPVRVVASAGKHNRSSDATAFPANRYERDLGRIVAEYSVARAPLVDVVYDMPKHLAAVARSAVPSTEPGAPQGHMEILKSVPGAGGLCVGWTLGEGPFFLVDENGLCQPLEAPERWNRADIFEAFAADYGAACADAGFLQALPAGFGRRARLIARHGDTLVLAHERDVDPAPRDAVGYARWAFSFPVPPERMAARFSRHDGSVLKTLINRIEHPKNTSVERAGIVPAQPEVSIVVPLYGRYDFVDHQLLEFAEDPFIRKRCEVIYVVDDPTIRAAVFANLDTWWQLYGVPLTLVWGGRNRGFSGASNLGLSQARGRQVLFLNSDVIPTRSGWLEELSRRLDDHSEYGLLGTRLLFPSGGVQHDGMVFEYNGKYGVWLNQHPGKGLPPTSATAGKVVPWPAATGACLLGDRAEVAALGGFSEDYLIGDFEDSDLCLKMQSAGRSVGVCPDIALTHLERQSFGLQGSGDFRMRVMLFNAWLHQERWRPAIERHSVTDAGAAA
;
A
#
# COMPACT_ATOMS: atom_id res chain seq x y z
N MET A 1 -12.45 24.89 -23.06
CA MET A 1 -11.26 25.62 -22.61
C MET A 1 -10.85 24.99 -21.30
N PHE A 2 -9.60 24.56 -21.17
CA PHE A 2 -9.15 23.74 -20.04
C PHE A 2 -7.91 24.36 -19.43
N ARG A 3 -7.87 24.53 -18.10
CA ARG A 3 -6.74 25.11 -17.39
C ARG A 3 -6.36 24.27 -16.17
N ASP A 4 -5.12 23.80 -16.09
CA ASP A 4 -4.57 23.12 -14.92
C ASP A 4 -3.17 23.62 -14.60
N ARG A 5 -2.90 23.92 -13.32
CA ARG A 5 -1.73 24.57 -12.72
C ARG A 5 -1.06 25.59 -13.65
N ASP A 6 -0.29 25.16 -14.64
CA ASP A 6 0.35 26.07 -15.59
C ASP A 6 0.01 25.88 -17.08
N LEU A 7 -1.06 25.19 -17.48
CA LEU A 7 -1.37 24.90 -18.90
C LEU A 7 -2.82 25.21 -19.26
N LEU A 8 -3.04 25.97 -20.34
CA LEU A 8 -4.34 26.31 -20.93
C LEU A 8 -4.45 25.74 -22.36
N VAL A 9 -5.52 24.97 -22.63
CA VAL A 9 -5.82 24.44 -23.97
C VAL A 9 -7.15 24.99 -24.49
N ILE A 10 -7.11 25.46 -25.74
CA ILE A 10 -8.25 26.03 -26.45
C ILE A 10 -8.42 25.31 -27.78
N THR A 11 -9.63 24.81 -28.02
CA THR A 11 -10.02 24.15 -29.27
C THR A 11 -11.22 24.87 -29.87
N GLY A 12 -11.24 25.08 -31.19
CA GLY A 12 -12.33 25.76 -31.87
C GLY A 12 -12.12 25.88 -33.38
N TRP A 13 -12.80 26.81 -34.02
CA TRP A 13 -12.63 27.14 -35.44
C TRP A 13 -12.86 28.63 -35.69
N VAL A 14 -12.24 29.16 -36.74
CA VAL A 14 -12.35 30.55 -37.20
C VAL A 14 -12.62 30.57 -38.71
N SER A 15 -13.33 31.59 -39.20
CA SER A 15 -13.65 31.74 -40.63
C SER A 15 -13.17 33.08 -41.16
N GLY A 16 -12.67 33.10 -42.39
CA GLY A 16 -12.20 34.33 -43.05
C GLY A 16 -10.98 34.93 -42.34
N SER A 17 -11.03 36.22 -42.03
CA SER A 17 -9.96 36.94 -41.30
C SER A 17 -10.08 36.88 -39.79
N ALA A 18 -10.98 36.04 -39.26
CA ALA A 18 -11.16 35.89 -37.83
C ALA A 18 -9.96 35.18 -37.17
N SER A 19 -9.59 35.62 -35.97
CA SER A 19 -8.48 35.07 -35.20
C SER A 19 -8.90 34.82 -33.75
N LEU A 20 -8.18 33.91 -33.10
CA LEU A 20 -8.37 33.58 -31.69
C LEU A 20 -7.02 33.67 -30.99
N HIS A 21 -6.98 34.39 -29.88
CA HIS A 21 -5.78 34.55 -29.06
C HIS A 21 -6.12 34.64 -27.57
N VAL A 22 -5.10 34.50 -26.74
CA VAL A 22 -5.20 34.64 -25.28
C VAL A 22 -4.51 35.92 -24.89
N GLU A 23 -5.14 36.72 -24.04
CA GLU A 23 -4.57 37.94 -23.47
C GLU A 23 -4.33 37.74 -21.97
N GLY A 24 -3.13 38.11 -21.55
CA GLY A 24 -2.76 38.29 -20.15
C GLY A 24 -2.58 39.76 -19.81
N ALA A 25 -2.18 40.04 -18.57
CA ALA A 25 -2.01 41.42 -18.08
C ALA A 25 -0.97 42.26 -18.86
N ALA A 26 -0.06 41.63 -19.59
CA ALA A 26 1.00 42.28 -20.37
C ALA A 26 0.73 42.33 -21.89
N GLY A 27 -0.45 41.87 -22.35
CA GLY A 27 -0.82 41.82 -23.77
C GLY A 27 -1.12 40.41 -24.27
N VAL A 28 -1.10 40.25 -25.60
CA VAL A 28 -1.35 38.96 -26.27
C VAL A 28 -0.25 37.96 -25.90
N ILE A 29 -0.68 36.79 -25.45
CA ILE A 29 0.20 35.65 -25.18
C ILE A 29 0.18 34.78 -26.42
N GLU A 30 1.35 34.46 -26.95
CA GLU A 30 1.49 33.50 -28.03
C GLU A 30 1.39 32.07 -27.49
N PRO A 31 0.75 31.14 -28.21
CA PRO A 31 0.65 29.75 -27.79
C PRO A 31 2.00 29.05 -27.93
N ASP A 32 2.31 28.16 -27.01
CA ASP A 32 3.45 27.23 -27.14
C ASP A 32 3.21 26.23 -28.28
N LEU A 33 1.94 25.93 -28.57
CA LEU A 33 1.53 25.09 -29.68
C LEU A 33 0.31 25.69 -30.37
N ARG A 34 0.44 26.01 -31.66
CA ARG A 34 -0.67 26.37 -32.55
C ARG A 34 -0.78 25.33 -33.66
N VAL A 35 -1.93 24.68 -33.73
CA VAL A 35 -2.30 23.79 -34.83
C VAL A 35 -3.48 24.41 -35.56
N GLN A 36 -3.35 24.58 -36.88
CA GLN A 36 -4.34 25.15 -37.78
C GLN A 36 -4.66 24.18 -38.91
N VAL A 37 -5.96 24.01 -39.17
CA VAL A 37 -6.44 22.96 -40.07
C VAL A 37 -7.64 23.44 -40.85
N SER A 38 -7.67 23.29 -42.17
CA SER A 38 -8.86 23.68 -42.94
C SER A 38 -10.08 22.79 -42.61
N ARG A 39 -11.23 23.41 -42.35
CA ARG A 39 -12.52 22.79 -41.98
C ARG A 39 -13.58 23.02 -43.05
N GLN A 40 -13.42 22.35 -44.18
CA GLN A 40 -14.36 22.44 -45.30
C GLN A 40 -15.76 21.93 -44.95
N ASP A 41 -15.84 20.98 -44.02
CA ASP A 41 -17.07 20.46 -43.43
C ASP A 41 -17.85 21.55 -42.67
N VAL A 42 -17.17 22.38 -41.86
CA VAL A 42 -17.79 23.52 -41.17
C VAL A 42 -18.18 24.61 -42.18
N SER A 43 -17.34 24.84 -43.19
CA SER A 43 -17.66 25.76 -44.28
C SER A 43 -18.94 25.35 -45.00
N ALA A 44 -19.11 24.06 -45.28
CA ALA A 44 -20.28 23.51 -45.96
C ALA A 44 -21.53 23.48 -45.07
N ALA A 45 -21.40 23.03 -43.82
CA ALA A 45 -22.52 22.89 -42.88
C ALA A 45 -23.16 24.24 -42.50
N TYR A 46 -22.35 25.30 -42.46
CA TYR A 46 -22.80 26.65 -42.07
C TYR A 46 -22.83 27.64 -43.25
N GLY A 47 -22.56 27.17 -44.47
CA GLY A 47 -22.62 27.99 -45.70
C GLY A 47 -21.61 29.13 -45.74
N PHE A 48 -20.44 28.99 -45.12
CA PHE A 48 -19.39 30.01 -45.18
C PHE A 48 -18.76 30.04 -46.56
N ALA A 49 -18.74 31.23 -47.18
CA ALA A 49 -18.07 31.47 -48.46
C ALA A 49 -16.54 31.58 -48.31
N ALA A 50 -16.06 31.88 -47.10
CA ALA A 50 -14.64 32.00 -46.79
C ALA A 50 -14.11 30.70 -46.18
N ARG A 51 -12.81 30.45 -46.37
CA ARG A 51 -12.10 29.32 -45.75
C ARG A 51 -12.27 29.37 -44.23
N VAL A 52 -12.68 28.24 -43.67
CA VAL A 52 -12.75 28.01 -42.22
C VAL A 52 -11.52 27.20 -41.80
N ASP A 53 -10.85 27.61 -40.73
CA ASP A 53 -9.73 26.89 -40.13
C ASP A 53 -10.06 26.52 -38.68
N GLY A 54 -9.99 25.22 -38.37
CA GLY A 54 -9.99 24.67 -37.02
C GLY A 54 -8.67 24.97 -36.30
N LEU A 55 -8.76 25.16 -34.99
CA LEU A 55 -7.67 25.61 -34.12
C LEU A 55 -7.54 24.70 -32.90
N LEU A 56 -6.29 24.33 -32.60
CA LEU A 56 -5.87 23.90 -31.27
C LEU A 56 -4.73 24.79 -30.82
N LEU A 57 -4.90 25.45 -29.68
CA LEU A 57 -3.93 26.36 -29.08
C LEU A 57 -3.62 25.86 -27.67
N ALA A 58 -2.34 25.64 -27.36
CA ALA A 58 -1.89 25.31 -26.01
C ALA A 58 -0.94 26.40 -25.50
N TYR A 59 -1.09 26.77 -24.23
CA TYR A 59 -0.34 27.84 -23.57
C TYR A 59 0.12 27.39 -22.20
N ARG A 60 1.35 27.72 -21.82
CA ARG A 60 1.88 27.52 -20.47
C ARG A 60 1.75 28.82 -19.69
N LEU A 61 0.81 28.88 -18.75
CA LEU A 61 0.37 30.07 -18.03
C LEU A 61 0.39 29.84 -16.52
N PRO A 62 1.15 30.62 -15.73
CA PRO A 62 1.24 30.45 -14.27
C PRO A 62 -0.11 30.31 -13.55
N ALA A 63 -0.19 29.41 -12.58
CA ALA A 63 -1.38 29.12 -11.79
C ALA A 63 -2.02 30.38 -11.17
N GLY A 64 -3.34 30.50 -11.28
CA GLY A 64 -4.14 31.54 -10.62
C GLY A 64 -4.21 32.91 -11.31
N ARG A 65 -3.47 33.18 -12.39
CA ARG A 65 -3.59 34.46 -13.13
C ARG A 65 -4.78 34.47 -14.09
N PRO A 66 -5.81 35.32 -13.95
CA PRO A 66 -6.92 35.34 -14.91
C PRO A 66 -6.39 35.69 -16.31
N VAL A 67 -6.85 34.92 -17.30
CA VAL A 67 -6.52 35.13 -18.71
C VAL A 67 -7.81 35.15 -19.52
N ARG A 68 -7.82 35.98 -20.56
CA ARG A 68 -9.00 36.23 -21.36
C ARG A 68 -8.80 35.64 -22.74
N VAL A 69 -9.77 34.86 -23.21
CA VAL A 69 -9.78 34.38 -24.59
C VAL A 69 -10.49 35.42 -25.43
N VAL A 70 -9.84 35.92 -26.48
CA VAL A 70 -10.36 36.95 -27.37
C VAL A 70 -10.49 36.39 -28.79
N ALA A 71 -11.66 36.60 -29.37
CA ALA A 71 -11.95 36.31 -30.77
C ALA A 71 -12.10 37.65 -31.52
N SER A 72 -11.34 37.82 -32.60
CA SER A 72 -11.23 39.08 -33.34
C SER A 72 -11.53 38.86 -34.81
N ALA A 73 -12.44 39.65 -35.40
CA ALA A 73 -12.74 39.65 -36.83
C ALA A 73 -12.91 41.10 -37.33
N GLY A 74 -11.90 41.63 -38.03
CA GLY A 74 -11.88 43.03 -38.46
C GLY A 74 -11.88 44.00 -37.26
N LYS A 75 -12.89 44.87 -37.17
CA LYS A 75 -13.08 45.83 -36.05
C LYS A 75 -13.84 45.26 -34.84
N HIS A 76 -14.28 43.99 -34.90
CA HIS A 76 -15.17 43.41 -33.89
C HIS A 76 -14.43 42.36 -33.04
N ASN A 77 -14.49 42.53 -31.72
CA ASN A 77 -13.89 41.61 -30.73
C ASN A 77 -14.97 41.07 -29.77
N ARG A 78 -14.90 39.78 -29.42
CA ARG A 78 -15.65 39.16 -28.32
C ARG A 78 -14.69 38.43 -27.38
N SER A 79 -14.97 38.44 -26.08
CA SER A 79 -14.10 37.81 -25.09
C SER A 79 -14.84 37.05 -23.99
N SER A 80 -14.19 36.04 -23.41
CA SER A 80 -14.70 35.26 -22.27
C SER A 80 -13.59 34.87 -21.30
N ASP A 81 -13.95 34.65 -20.02
CA ASP A 81 -13.03 34.30 -18.94
C ASP A 81 -12.87 32.78 -18.77
N ALA A 82 -11.70 32.39 -18.27
CA ALA A 82 -11.25 31.00 -18.18
C ALA A 82 -11.52 30.33 -16.81
N THR A 83 -12.46 29.38 -16.68
CA THR A 83 -12.70 28.59 -15.44
C THR A 83 -12.13 27.14 -15.48
N ALA A 84 -11.60 26.66 -14.33
CA ALA A 84 -10.80 25.42 -14.18
C ALA A 84 -11.55 24.24 -13.51
N PHE A 85 -11.10 23.00 -13.73
CA PHE A 85 -11.59 21.75 -13.09
C PHE A 85 -10.43 20.95 -12.45
N PRO A 86 -10.63 20.11 -11.40
CA PRO A 86 -9.55 19.43 -10.66
C PRO A 86 -9.00 18.14 -11.30
N ALA A 87 -7.73 17.82 -10.98
CA ALA A 87 -6.70 17.20 -11.82
C ALA A 87 -6.39 15.68 -11.64
N ASN A 88 -7.23 14.90 -10.97
CA ASN A 88 -6.82 13.60 -10.41
C ASN A 88 -6.87 12.42 -11.41
N ARG A 89 -7.08 12.67 -12.72
CA ARG A 89 -7.28 11.69 -13.81
C ARG A 89 -6.37 11.90 -15.04
N TYR A 90 -5.33 12.71 -14.92
CA TYR A 90 -4.50 13.26 -16.02
C TYR A 90 -3.55 12.25 -16.72
N GLU A 91 -3.00 11.24 -16.03
CA GLU A 91 -1.89 10.40 -16.56
C GLU A 91 -2.34 9.36 -17.61
N ARG A 92 -3.59 8.88 -17.51
CA ARG A 92 -4.30 8.09 -18.53
C ARG A 92 -4.62 8.91 -19.80
N ASP A 93 -4.67 10.24 -19.67
CA ASP A 93 -5.06 11.15 -20.75
C ASP A 93 -3.86 11.66 -21.58
N LEU A 94 -2.62 11.34 -21.17
CA LEU A 94 -1.37 11.64 -21.89
C LEU A 94 -0.70 10.42 -22.54
N GLY A 95 -0.87 9.20 -21.99
CA GLY A 95 -0.61 7.95 -22.72
C GLY A 95 -1.42 7.83 -24.03
N ARG A 96 -2.42 8.71 -24.15
CA ARG A 96 -3.41 8.92 -25.20
C ARG A 96 -3.03 10.02 -26.22
N ILE A 97 -2.15 10.97 -25.89
CA ILE A 97 -1.60 11.95 -26.87
C ILE A 97 -0.51 11.33 -27.75
N VAL A 98 0.08 10.22 -27.31
CA VAL A 98 1.33 9.69 -27.89
C VAL A 98 1.13 8.52 -28.85
N ALA A 99 0.05 7.75 -28.75
CA ALA A 99 -0.35 6.98 -29.93
C ALA A 99 -0.85 7.92 -31.05
N GLU A 100 -1.21 9.16 -30.74
CA GLU A 100 -1.85 10.11 -31.67
C GLU A 100 -0.93 10.80 -32.69
N TYR A 101 0.37 10.48 -32.75
CA TYR A 101 1.19 10.76 -33.93
C TYR A 101 1.65 9.49 -34.68
N SER A 102 1.24 8.30 -34.24
CA SER A 102 1.64 6.96 -34.71
C SER A 102 1.53 6.66 -36.22
N VAL A 103 0.90 7.51 -37.04
CA VAL A 103 0.73 7.25 -38.49
C VAL A 103 1.26 8.39 -39.38
N ALA A 104 1.47 9.60 -38.82
CA ALA A 104 1.73 10.87 -39.54
C ALA A 104 0.70 11.25 -40.65
N ARG A 105 0.30 12.54 -40.61
CA ARG A 105 -0.62 13.30 -41.51
C ARG A 105 -2.14 13.15 -41.33
N ALA A 106 -2.69 13.48 -40.16
CA ALA A 106 -4.09 13.95 -40.07
C ALA A 106 -4.35 14.88 -38.87
N PRO A 107 -5.32 15.81 -38.94
CA PRO A 107 -5.61 16.73 -37.86
C PRO A 107 -6.66 16.21 -36.86
N LEU A 108 -6.38 16.45 -35.58
CA LEU A 108 -7.00 15.91 -34.36
C LEU A 108 -8.50 16.25 -34.11
N VAL A 109 -9.23 16.85 -35.05
CA VAL A 109 -10.47 17.58 -34.71
C VAL A 109 -11.72 16.90 -35.23
N ASP A 110 -12.11 15.82 -34.55
CA ASP A 110 -13.52 15.39 -34.35
C ASP A 110 -13.70 14.46 -33.13
N VAL A 111 -12.61 14.05 -32.46
CA VAL A 111 -12.66 13.01 -31.41
C VAL A 111 -12.54 13.62 -30.02
N VAL A 112 -13.68 13.99 -29.42
CA VAL A 112 -13.79 14.07 -27.95
C VAL A 112 -14.79 13.04 -27.41
N TYR A 113 -15.54 12.34 -28.26
CA TYR A 113 -16.53 11.39 -27.77
C TYR A 113 -16.04 9.95 -27.53
N ASP A 114 -14.95 9.46 -28.15
CA ASP A 114 -14.49 8.07 -27.90
C ASP A 114 -13.01 7.78 -28.25
N MET A 115 -12.10 8.50 -27.61
CA MET A 115 -10.66 8.27 -27.80
C MET A 115 -10.14 6.86 -27.48
N PRO A 116 -10.67 6.12 -26.48
CA PRO A 116 -10.27 4.74 -26.27
C PRO A 116 -10.44 3.90 -27.55
N LYS A 117 -11.57 4.01 -28.27
CA LYS A 117 -11.74 3.27 -29.55
C LYS A 117 -10.70 3.63 -30.61
N HIS A 118 -10.26 4.89 -30.66
CA HIS A 118 -9.24 5.33 -31.62
C HIS A 118 -7.86 4.72 -31.28
N LEU A 119 -7.44 4.78 -30.01
CA LEU A 119 -6.21 4.15 -29.53
C LEU A 119 -6.19 2.65 -29.82
N ALA A 120 -7.31 1.97 -29.60
CA ALA A 120 -7.46 0.56 -29.91
C ALA A 120 -7.31 0.29 -31.42
N ALA A 121 -7.83 1.17 -32.28
CA ALA A 121 -7.73 1.02 -33.73
C ALA A 121 -6.31 1.24 -34.25
N VAL A 122 -5.60 2.26 -33.74
CA VAL A 122 -4.19 2.54 -34.06
C VAL A 122 -3.28 1.42 -33.58
N ALA A 123 -3.50 0.90 -32.37
CA ALA A 123 -2.74 -0.25 -31.89
C ALA A 123 -3.02 -1.52 -32.72
N ARG A 124 -4.24 -1.68 -33.25
CA ARG A 124 -4.59 -2.79 -34.15
C ARG A 124 -3.90 -2.71 -35.51
N SER A 125 -3.55 -1.51 -36.01
CA SER A 125 -2.82 -1.37 -37.27
C SER A 125 -1.33 -1.69 -37.17
N ALA A 126 -0.77 -1.75 -35.96
CA ALA A 126 0.62 -2.19 -35.76
C ALA A 126 0.77 -3.66 -36.18
N VAL A 127 1.76 -3.93 -37.02
CA VAL A 127 2.10 -5.28 -37.51
C VAL A 127 3.53 -5.65 -37.11
N PRO A 128 3.87 -6.95 -37.05
CA PRO A 128 5.26 -7.35 -36.82
C PRO A 128 6.18 -6.79 -37.92
N SER A 129 7.38 -6.33 -37.55
CA SER A 129 8.39 -5.89 -38.50
C SER A 129 9.37 -7.01 -38.80
N THR A 130 9.81 -7.12 -40.06
CA THR A 130 10.91 -8.00 -40.48
C THR A 130 12.20 -7.22 -40.72
N GLU A 131 12.22 -5.91 -40.43
CA GLU A 131 13.42 -5.08 -40.59
C GLU A 131 14.47 -5.44 -39.52
N PRO A 132 15.74 -5.66 -39.90
CA PRO A 132 16.81 -5.89 -38.94
C PRO A 132 16.93 -4.74 -37.94
N GLY A 133 16.97 -5.07 -36.64
CA GLY A 133 17.06 -4.08 -35.56
C GLY A 133 15.73 -3.41 -35.19
N ALA A 134 14.61 -3.78 -35.81
CA ALA A 134 13.29 -3.29 -35.38
C ALA A 134 13.00 -3.71 -33.93
N PRO A 135 12.24 -2.91 -33.15
CA PRO A 135 11.92 -3.25 -31.77
C PRO A 135 11.20 -4.59 -31.66
N GLN A 136 11.64 -5.41 -30.72
CA GLN A 136 11.06 -6.70 -30.39
C GLN A 136 10.70 -6.78 -28.91
N GLY A 137 9.89 -7.76 -28.56
CA GLY A 137 9.53 -7.99 -27.16
C GLY A 137 8.55 -9.12 -27.02
N HIS A 138 8.44 -9.64 -25.82
CA HIS A 138 7.54 -10.72 -25.48
C HIS A 138 6.96 -10.51 -24.10
N MET A 139 5.67 -10.78 -23.96
CA MET A 139 4.97 -10.77 -22.67
C MET A 139 4.88 -12.21 -22.17
N GLU A 140 5.74 -12.58 -21.22
CA GLU A 140 5.80 -13.93 -20.65
C GLU A 140 4.69 -14.15 -19.62
N ILE A 141 4.35 -13.10 -18.87
CA ILE A 141 3.31 -13.11 -17.86
C ILE A 141 2.49 -11.85 -18.02
N LEU A 142 1.18 -12.01 -18.12
CA LEU A 142 0.24 -10.90 -18.15
C LEU A 142 -0.98 -11.32 -17.35
N LYS A 143 -1.05 -10.88 -16.08
CA LYS A 143 -2.17 -11.26 -15.21
C LYS A 143 -2.77 -10.07 -14.49
N SER A 144 -4.07 -10.11 -14.29
CA SER A 144 -4.81 -9.06 -13.57
C SER A 144 -5.84 -9.61 -12.60
N VAL A 145 -6.14 -8.80 -11.60
CA VAL A 145 -7.26 -8.94 -10.69
C VAL A 145 -8.35 -7.95 -11.14
N PRO A 146 -9.58 -8.42 -11.40
CA PRO A 146 -10.69 -7.56 -11.78
C PRO A 146 -10.87 -6.37 -10.82
N GLY A 147 -10.85 -5.16 -11.36
CA GLY A 147 -11.03 -3.90 -10.64
C GLY A 147 -9.91 -3.49 -9.68
N ALA A 148 -8.78 -4.21 -9.64
CA ALA A 148 -7.64 -3.85 -8.79
C ALA A 148 -6.36 -3.56 -9.61
N GLY A 149 -6.19 -4.19 -10.78
CA GLY A 149 -4.99 -4.03 -11.61
C GLY A 149 -4.23 -5.33 -11.75
N GLY A 150 -2.95 -5.30 -12.10
CA GLY A 150 -2.19 -6.51 -12.40
C GLY A 150 -0.72 -6.27 -12.62
N LEU A 151 -0.02 -7.26 -13.17
CA LEU A 151 1.37 -7.16 -13.59
C LEU A 151 1.55 -7.74 -15.00
N CYS A 152 2.40 -7.09 -15.77
CA CYS A 152 2.99 -7.59 -17.00
C CYS A 152 4.49 -7.79 -16.78
N VAL A 153 4.99 -8.98 -17.10
CA VAL A 153 6.40 -9.36 -16.99
C VAL A 153 6.82 -9.96 -18.33
N GLY A 154 7.99 -9.56 -18.81
CA GLY A 154 8.50 -10.03 -20.09
C GLY A 154 9.84 -9.41 -20.43
N TRP A 155 10.11 -9.26 -21.72
CA TRP A 155 11.31 -8.59 -22.21
C TRP A 155 11.02 -7.72 -23.44
N THR A 156 11.86 -6.71 -23.67
CA THR A 156 11.81 -5.82 -24.84
C THR A 156 13.23 -5.52 -25.34
N LEU A 157 13.43 -5.42 -26.64
CA LEU A 157 14.70 -5.15 -27.33
C LEU A 157 14.52 -4.07 -28.39
N GLY A 158 15.57 -3.29 -28.65
CA GLY A 158 15.57 -2.23 -29.65
C GLY A 158 15.24 -0.84 -29.10
N GLU A 159 15.55 0.18 -29.90
CA GLU A 159 15.35 1.59 -29.53
C GLU A 159 13.91 2.04 -29.80
N GLY A 160 13.27 2.64 -28.79
CA GLY A 160 11.95 3.25 -28.92
C GLY A 160 11.07 3.05 -27.68
N PRO A 161 10.06 3.92 -27.46
CA PRO A 161 9.09 3.72 -26.39
C PRO A 161 8.18 2.52 -26.69
N PHE A 162 7.96 1.69 -25.67
CA PHE A 162 7.04 0.56 -25.69
C PHE A 162 5.74 0.91 -24.96
N PHE A 163 4.64 0.31 -25.41
CA PHE A 163 3.31 0.53 -24.84
C PHE A 163 2.55 -0.80 -24.74
N LEU A 164 1.79 -0.95 -23.66
CA LEU A 164 0.74 -1.95 -23.53
C LEU A 164 -0.59 -1.30 -23.91
N VAL A 165 -1.25 -1.84 -24.92
CA VAL A 165 -2.58 -1.37 -25.33
C VAL A 165 -3.57 -2.51 -25.20
N ASP A 166 -4.65 -2.28 -24.46
CA ASP A 166 -5.73 -3.26 -24.33
C ASP A 166 -6.73 -3.18 -25.50
N GLU A 167 -7.66 -4.14 -25.58
CA GLU A 167 -8.68 -4.17 -26.63
C GLU A 167 -9.65 -2.99 -26.61
N ASN A 168 -9.77 -2.32 -25.45
CA ASN A 168 -10.61 -1.15 -25.23
C ASN A 168 -9.87 0.16 -25.54
N GLY A 169 -8.57 0.08 -25.86
CA GLY A 169 -7.69 1.19 -26.17
C GLY A 169 -7.20 1.96 -24.97
N LEU A 170 -7.22 1.36 -23.78
CA LEU A 170 -6.37 1.82 -22.69
C LEU A 170 -4.92 1.61 -23.12
N CYS A 171 -4.20 2.71 -23.30
CA CYS A 171 -2.78 2.72 -23.63
C CYS A 171 -1.98 3.04 -22.37
N GLN A 172 -1.08 2.14 -21.99
CA GLN A 172 -0.15 2.30 -20.90
C GLN A 172 1.28 2.29 -21.43
N PRO A 173 2.03 3.39 -21.31
CA PRO A 173 3.44 3.38 -21.67
C PRO A 173 4.23 2.53 -20.67
N LEU A 174 5.27 1.84 -21.16
CA LEU A 174 6.30 1.22 -20.31
C LEU A 174 7.27 2.30 -19.82
N GLU A 175 6.75 3.24 -19.03
CA GLU A 175 7.50 4.32 -18.41
C GLU A 175 8.09 3.85 -17.08
N ALA A 176 9.42 3.76 -17.04
CA ALA A 176 10.21 3.30 -15.88
C ALA A 176 9.76 1.93 -15.29
N PRO A 177 9.63 0.87 -16.12
CA PRO A 177 9.40 -0.47 -15.59
C PRO A 177 10.60 -0.92 -14.76
N GLU A 178 10.38 -1.90 -13.88
CA GLU A 178 11.52 -2.56 -13.24
C GLU A 178 12.25 -3.40 -14.28
N ARG A 179 13.53 -3.08 -14.50
CA ARG A 179 14.39 -3.68 -15.53
C ARG A 179 15.43 -4.61 -14.92
N TRP A 180 15.73 -5.73 -15.57
CA TRP A 180 16.86 -6.58 -15.16
C TRP A 180 17.50 -7.31 -16.34
N ASN A 181 18.75 -7.73 -16.14
CA ASN A 181 19.50 -8.51 -17.11
C ASN A 181 18.88 -9.89 -17.32
N ARG A 182 18.72 -10.27 -18.58
CA ARG A 182 18.26 -11.58 -19.02
C ARG A 182 19.34 -12.24 -19.87
N ALA A 183 20.13 -13.11 -19.26
CA ALA A 183 21.24 -13.78 -19.94
C ALA A 183 20.79 -14.60 -21.15
N ASP A 184 19.64 -15.28 -21.03
CA ASP A 184 19.02 -16.03 -22.13
C ASP A 184 18.63 -15.13 -23.31
N ILE A 185 18.13 -13.93 -23.04
CA ILE A 185 17.80 -12.95 -24.08
C ILE A 185 19.07 -12.35 -24.68
N PHE A 186 20.09 -12.09 -23.85
CA PHE A 186 21.38 -11.64 -24.35
C PHE A 186 22.02 -12.68 -25.29
N GLU A 187 22.10 -13.94 -24.88
CA GLU A 187 22.65 -15.03 -25.70
C GLU A 187 21.91 -15.21 -27.02
N ALA A 188 20.58 -15.08 -27.01
CA ALA A 188 19.77 -15.25 -28.20
C ALA A 188 19.82 -14.06 -29.18
N PHE A 189 19.96 -12.83 -28.68
CA PHE A 189 19.73 -11.61 -29.48
C PHE A 189 20.89 -10.62 -29.52
N ALA A 190 22.02 -10.87 -28.83
CA ALA A 190 23.15 -9.93 -28.79
C ALA A 190 23.78 -9.65 -30.15
N ALA A 191 23.71 -10.59 -31.10
CA ALA A 191 24.23 -10.37 -32.47
C ALA A 191 23.48 -9.24 -33.19
N ASP A 192 22.18 -9.10 -32.95
CA ASP A 192 21.29 -8.16 -33.64
C ASP A 192 21.06 -6.87 -32.83
N TYR A 193 21.09 -6.95 -31.49
CA TYR A 193 20.70 -5.85 -30.60
C TYR A 193 21.83 -5.37 -29.67
N GLY A 194 22.96 -6.08 -29.60
CA GLY A 194 24.14 -5.68 -28.84
C GLY A 194 23.84 -5.24 -27.40
N ALA A 195 24.25 -4.02 -27.05
CA ALA A 195 24.10 -3.48 -25.70
C ALA A 195 22.63 -3.27 -25.26
N ALA A 196 21.68 -3.21 -26.20
CA ALA A 196 20.25 -3.09 -25.86
C ALA A 196 19.71 -4.33 -25.11
N CYS A 197 20.43 -5.45 -25.15
CA CYS A 197 20.10 -6.67 -24.40
C CYS A 197 20.43 -6.59 -22.90
N ALA A 198 21.24 -5.62 -22.45
CA ALA A 198 21.79 -5.59 -21.08
C ALA A 198 20.71 -5.53 -19.98
N ASP A 199 19.52 -5.00 -20.29
CA ASP A 199 18.37 -4.85 -19.39
C ASP A 199 17.04 -5.18 -20.10
N ALA A 200 17.04 -6.24 -20.90
CA ALA A 200 15.88 -6.58 -21.73
C ALA A 200 14.63 -6.91 -20.90
N GLY A 201 14.77 -7.50 -19.71
CA GLY A 201 13.65 -7.89 -18.85
C GLY A 201 12.88 -6.69 -18.31
N PHE A 202 11.56 -6.78 -18.21
CA PHE A 202 10.71 -5.75 -17.61
C PHE A 202 9.60 -6.31 -16.72
N LEU A 203 9.23 -5.53 -15.69
CA LEU A 203 8.02 -5.71 -14.89
C LEU A 203 7.28 -4.37 -14.83
N GLN A 204 6.00 -4.39 -15.18
CA GLN A 204 5.14 -3.23 -15.27
C GLN A 204 3.79 -3.53 -14.61
N ALA A 205 3.27 -2.63 -13.78
CA ALA A 205 1.91 -2.78 -13.25
C ALA A 205 0.86 -2.45 -14.29
N LEU A 206 -0.26 -3.16 -14.26
CA LEU A 206 -1.44 -2.89 -15.06
C LEU A 206 -2.44 -2.08 -14.22
N PRO A 207 -3.06 -1.03 -14.77
CA PRO A 207 -4.07 -0.26 -14.07
C PRO A 207 -5.34 -1.08 -13.83
N ALA A 208 -6.11 -0.65 -12.82
CA ALA A 208 -7.44 -1.18 -12.60
C ALA A 208 -8.32 -0.95 -13.85
N GLY A 209 -8.98 -2.01 -14.31
CA GLY A 209 -9.84 -1.95 -15.50
C GLY A 209 -9.12 -2.17 -16.83
N PHE A 210 -7.83 -2.54 -16.82
CA PHE A 210 -7.17 -3.06 -18.01
C PHE A 210 -7.94 -4.26 -18.59
N GLY A 211 -8.07 -4.29 -19.91
CA GLY A 211 -8.86 -5.25 -20.67
C GLY A 211 -8.40 -6.71 -20.56
N ARG A 212 -8.98 -7.58 -21.39
CA ARG A 212 -8.74 -9.02 -21.42
C ARG A 212 -7.67 -9.45 -22.43
N ARG A 213 -7.25 -8.56 -23.33
CA ARG A 213 -6.23 -8.83 -24.34
C ARG A 213 -5.30 -7.64 -24.44
N ALA A 214 -3.99 -7.87 -24.43
CA ALA A 214 -2.99 -6.82 -24.57
C ALA A 214 -2.18 -6.99 -25.84
N ARG A 215 -1.84 -5.87 -26.45
CA ARG A 215 -0.79 -5.74 -27.47
C ARG A 215 0.37 -4.96 -26.87
N LEU A 216 1.56 -5.55 -26.93
CA LEU A 216 2.83 -4.87 -26.69
C LEU A 216 3.29 -4.30 -28.03
N ILE A 217 3.30 -2.98 -28.13
CA ILE A 217 3.69 -2.26 -29.34
C ILE A 217 4.88 -1.36 -29.05
N ALA A 218 5.66 -1.06 -30.08
CA ALA A 218 6.79 -0.15 -30.00
C ALA A 218 6.76 0.83 -31.17
N ARG A 219 7.30 2.02 -30.96
CA ARG A 219 7.52 2.98 -32.04
C ARG A 219 8.87 2.70 -32.72
N HIS A 220 8.86 2.61 -34.05
CA HIS A 220 10.06 2.53 -34.88
C HIS A 220 9.98 3.58 -36.00
N GLY A 221 10.74 4.66 -35.88
CA GLY A 221 10.63 5.84 -36.75
C GLY A 221 9.23 6.46 -36.70
N ASP A 222 8.56 6.49 -37.87
CA ASP A 222 7.20 6.99 -38.06
C ASP A 222 6.13 5.89 -38.06
N THR A 223 6.51 4.65 -37.71
CA THR A 223 5.60 3.49 -37.71
C THR A 223 5.45 2.87 -36.32
N LEU A 224 4.40 2.06 -36.16
CA LEU A 224 4.25 1.17 -35.01
C LEU A 224 4.52 -0.27 -35.39
N VAL A 225 5.31 -0.92 -34.55
CA VAL A 225 5.64 -2.33 -34.65
C VAL A 225 4.91 -3.08 -33.55
N LEU A 226 4.25 -4.18 -33.93
CA LEU A 226 3.71 -5.14 -32.98
C LEU A 226 4.83 -6.07 -32.51
N ALA A 227 5.19 -5.98 -31.24
CA ALA A 227 6.15 -6.88 -30.63
C ALA A 227 5.49 -8.20 -30.20
N HIS A 228 4.35 -8.12 -29.50
CA HIS A 228 3.64 -9.30 -29.01
C HIS A 228 2.16 -9.01 -28.75
N GLU A 229 1.30 -10.03 -28.80
CA GLU A 229 -0.11 -9.95 -28.39
C GLU A 229 -0.49 -11.21 -27.61
N ARG A 230 -1.23 -11.06 -26.51
CA ARG A 230 -1.75 -12.19 -25.74
C ARG A 230 -2.99 -11.81 -24.92
N ASP A 231 -3.70 -12.83 -24.45
CA ASP A 231 -4.78 -12.65 -23.48
C ASP A 231 -4.22 -12.46 -22.05
N VAL A 232 -5.00 -11.76 -21.23
CA VAL A 232 -4.71 -11.43 -19.82
C VAL A 232 -5.29 -12.55 -18.95
N ASP A 233 -4.40 -13.24 -18.23
CA ASP A 233 -4.79 -14.34 -17.34
C ASP A 233 -5.27 -13.81 -15.98
N PRO A 234 -6.11 -14.57 -15.24
CA PRO A 234 -6.47 -14.20 -13.88
C PRO A 234 -5.28 -14.31 -12.93
N ALA A 235 -5.05 -13.25 -12.14
CA ALA A 235 -4.17 -13.28 -10.98
C ALA A 235 -4.94 -13.75 -9.72
N PRO A 236 -4.24 -14.20 -8.66
CA PRO A 236 -4.87 -14.51 -7.37
C PRO A 236 -5.67 -13.33 -6.83
N ARG A 237 -6.86 -13.61 -6.28
CA ARG A 237 -7.83 -12.59 -5.87
C ARG A 237 -7.73 -12.18 -4.40
N ASP A 238 -6.99 -12.93 -3.59
CA ASP A 238 -6.68 -12.60 -2.21
C ASP A 238 -5.29 -11.96 -2.09
N ALA A 239 -5.10 -11.09 -1.10
CA ALA A 239 -3.88 -10.30 -0.96
C ALA A 239 -2.63 -11.18 -0.74
N VAL A 240 -2.74 -12.26 0.03
CA VAL A 240 -1.62 -13.17 0.34
C VAL A 240 -1.21 -13.97 -0.89
N GLY A 241 -2.18 -14.55 -1.60
CA GLY A 241 -1.97 -15.26 -2.86
C GLY A 241 -1.38 -14.34 -3.93
N TYR A 242 -1.88 -13.10 -4.03
CA TYR A 242 -1.34 -12.12 -4.97
C TYR A 242 0.11 -11.77 -4.62
N ALA A 243 0.41 -11.45 -3.36
CA ALA A 243 1.77 -11.17 -2.93
C ALA A 243 2.71 -12.36 -3.18
N ARG A 244 2.28 -13.59 -2.90
CA ARG A 244 3.08 -14.80 -3.13
C ARG A 244 3.45 -14.97 -4.61
N TRP A 245 2.50 -14.66 -5.49
CA TRP A 245 2.73 -14.66 -6.94
C TRP A 245 3.61 -13.48 -7.37
N ALA A 246 3.22 -12.25 -7.05
CA ALA A 246 3.92 -11.04 -7.48
C ALA A 246 5.37 -10.99 -6.97
N PHE A 247 5.59 -11.29 -5.69
CA PHE A 247 6.90 -11.22 -5.06
C PHE A 247 7.86 -12.33 -5.48
N SER A 248 7.38 -13.33 -6.24
CA SER A 248 8.24 -14.33 -6.86
C SER A 248 9.09 -13.77 -8.01
N PHE A 249 8.72 -12.60 -8.55
CA PHE A 249 9.47 -11.98 -9.64
C PHE A 249 10.74 -11.27 -9.15
N PRO A 250 11.87 -11.44 -9.85
CA PRO A 250 13.16 -10.92 -9.43
C PRO A 250 13.16 -9.38 -9.47
N VAL A 251 13.57 -8.77 -8.35
CA VAL A 251 13.89 -7.34 -8.27
C VAL A 251 15.06 -7.20 -7.29
N PRO A 252 16.11 -6.43 -7.64
CA PRO A 252 17.21 -6.19 -6.72
C PRO A 252 16.72 -5.56 -5.41
N PRO A 253 17.32 -5.95 -4.26
CA PRO A 253 16.97 -5.44 -2.94
C PRO A 253 16.72 -3.93 -2.87
N GLU A 254 17.61 -3.14 -3.48
CA GLU A 254 17.63 -1.68 -3.43
C GLU A 254 16.49 -1.02 -4.20
N ARG A 255 15.83 -1.75 -5.11
CA ARG A 255 14.67 -1.27 -5.88
C ARG A 255 13.33 -1.77 -5.33
N MET A 256 13.35 -2.60 -4.28
CA MET A 256 12.14 -3.24 -3.78
C MET A 256 11.10 -2.23 -3.25
N ALA A 257 11.52 -1.20 -2.51
CA ALA A 257 10.61 -0.15 -2.04
C ALA A 257 9.97 0.63 -3.20
N ALA A 258 10.76 0.98 -4.22
CA ALA A 258 10.27 1.69 -5.40
C ALA A 258 9.26 0.83 -6.19
N ARG A 259 9.52 -0.48 -6.31
CA ARG A 259 8.61 -1.44 -6.91
C ARG A 259 7.26 -1.48 -6.19
N PHE A 260 7.25 -1.49 -4.86
CA PHE A 260 5.97 -1.44 -4.11
C PHE A 260 5.20 -0.15 -4.39
N SER A 261 5.88 1.00 -4.44
CA SER A 261 5.24 2.28 -4.79
C SER A 261 4.63 2.28 -6.19
N ARG A 262 5.35 1.75 -7.18
CA ARG A 262 4.98 1.86 -8.60
C ARG A 262 4.10 0.72 -9.11
N HIS A 263 4.21 -0.46 -8.49
CA HIS A 263 3.67 -1.67 -9.09
C HIS A 263 2.74 -2.46 -8.17
N ASP A 264 3.24 -3.00 -7.06
CA ASP A 264 2.46 -3.96 -6.28
C ASP A 264 1.48 -3.27 -5.30
N GLY A 265 1.83 -2.08 -4.80
CA GLY A 265 1.19 -1.47 -3.64
C GLY A 265 -0.26 -1.06 -3.85
N SER A 266 -0.62 -0.52 -5.02
CA SER A 266 -2.01 -0.15 -5.33
C SER A 266 -2.93 -1.37 -5.40
N VAL A 267 -2.44 -2.46 -6.01
CA VAL A 267 -3.19 -3.72 -6.14
C VAL A 267 -3.36 -4.37 -4.76
N LEU A 268 -2.27 -4.49 -3.99
CA LEU A 268 -2.31 -5.09 -2.65
C LEU A 268 -3.21 -4.30 -1.70
N LYS A 269 -3.10 -2.97 -1.65
CA LYS A 269 -4.02 -2.11 -0.87
C LYS A 269 -5.48 -2.34 -1.26
N THR A 270 -5.76 -2.43 -2.55
CA THR A 270 -7.12 -2.71 -3.04
C THR A 270 -7.62 -4.08 -2.61
N LEU A 271 -6.77 -5.11 -2.68
CA LEU A 271 -7.11 -6.48 -2.28
C LEU A 271 -7.35 -6.59 -0.77
N ILE A 272 -6.53 -5.92 0.03
CA ILE A 272 -6.66 -5.83 1.48
C ILE A 272 -7.97 -5.12 1.85
N ASN A 273 -8.31 -4.01 1.20
CA ASN A 273 -9.56 -3.27 1.45
C ASN A 273 -10.83 -4.05 1.04
N ARG A 274 -10.69 -5.10 0.22
CA ARG A 274 -11.80 -6.01 -0.14
C ARG A 274 -12.04 -7.10 0.91
N ILE A 275 -11.19 -7.20 1.92
CA ILE A 275 -11.36 -8.17 3.01
C ILE A 275 -12.59 -7.75 3.81
N GLU A 276 -13.66 -8.52 3.67
CA GLU A 276 -14.85 -8.37 4.50
C GLU A 276 -14.81 -9.35 5.66
N HIS A 277 -15.04 -8.83 6.86
CA HIS A 277 -15.19 -9.64 8.06
C HIS A 277 -16.65 -10.01 8.28
N PRO A 278 -16.96 -11.28 8.59
CA PRO A 278 -18.30 -11.68 8.98
C PRO A 278 -18.80 -10.85 10.16
N LYS A 279 -20.05 -10.38 10.06
CA LYS A 279 -20.70 -9.64 11.16
C LYS A 279 -21.08 -10.55 12.33
N ASN A 280 -21.32 -11.83 12.06
CA ASN A 280 -21.71 -12.80 13.08
C ASN A 280 -20.49 -13.20 13.92
N THR A 281 -20.50 -12.79 15.18
CA THR A 281 -19.50 -13.16 16.17
C THR A 281 -20.12 -14.16 17.14
N SER A 282 -19.44 -15.28 17.37
CA SER A 282 -19.82 -16.25 18.40
C SER A 282 -19.02 -15.95 19.66
N VAL A 283 -19.72 -15.86 20.79
CA VAL A 283 -19.13 -15.54 22.09
C VAL A 283 -19.64 -16.54 23.12
N GLU A 284 -18.72 -17.23 23.78
CA GLU A 284 -19.03 -18.16 24.87
C GLU A 284 -18.20 -17.77 26.10
N ARG A 285 -18.75 -17.99 27.30
CA ARG A 285 -18.15 -17.53 28.55
C ARG A 285 -18.23 -18.62 29.60
N ALA A 286 -17.18 -18.73 30.41
CA ALA A 286 -17.16 -19.56 31.61
C ALA A 286 -16.66 -18.78 32.82
N GLY A 287 -17.21 -19.10 33.98
CA GLY A 287 -16.94 -18.41 35.24
C GLY A 287 -17.68 -17.09 35.42
N ILE A 288 -17.46 -16.46 36.58
CA ILE A 288 -18.07 -15.17 36.93
C ILE A 288 -17.09 -14.06 36.57
N VAL A 289 -17.34 -13.39 35.44
CA VAL A 289 -16.54 -12.24 35.03
C VAL A 289 -16.94 -11.01 35.88
N PRO A 290 -15.99 -10.20 36.39
CA PRO A 290 -16.31 -8.96 37.09
C PRO A 290 -17.26 -8.07 36.26
N ALA A 291 -18.24 -7.44 36.93
CA ALA A 291 -19.19 -6.56 36.26
C ALA A 291 -18.50 -5.34 35.62
N GLN A 292 -17.43 -4.86 36.24
CA GLN A 292 -16.55 -3.81 35.75
C GLN A 292 -15.10 -4.30 35.89
N PRO A 293 -14.57 -5.04 34.90
CA PRO A 293 -13.18 -5.42 34.90
C PRO A 293 -12.28 -4.19 34.88
N GLU A 294 -11.12 -4.30 35.50
CA GLU A 294 -10.09 -3.27 35.47
C GLU A 294 -9.33 -3.35 34.15
N VAL A 295 -8.91 -4.57 33.78
CA VAL A 295 -8.21 -4.88 32.52
C VAL A 295 -8.95 -5.99 31.78
N SER A 296 -9.17 -5.80 30.47
CA SER A 296 -9.50 -6.91 29.56
C SER A 296 -8.22 -7.41 28.90
N ILE A 297 -7.89 -8.68 29.11
CA ILE A 297 -6.73 -9.34 28.49
C ILE A 297 -7.20 -9.97 27.19
N VAL A 298 -6.78 -9.43 26.05
CA VAL A 298 -7.13 -9.90 24.71
C VAL A 298 -5.99 -10.75 24.15
N VAL A 299 -6.29 -12.02 23.86
CA VAL A 299 -5.31 -13.00 23.39
C VAL A 299 -5.78 -13.66 22.09
N PRO A 300 -5.23 -13.29 20.92
CA PRO A 300 -5.46 -14.00 19.68
C PRO A 300 -4.86 -15.42 19.69
N LEU A 301 -5.61 -16.40 19.18
CA LEU A 301 -5.22 -17.80 19.07
C LEU A 301 -5.13 -18.24 17.61
N TYR A 302 -3.94 -18.69 17.18
CA TYR A 302 -3.69 -19.19 15.84
C TYR A 302 -2.72 -20.39 15.87
N GLY A 303 -3.12 -21.52 15.27
CA GLY A 303 -2.32 -22.75 15.21
C GLY A 303 -2.13 -23.44 16.56
N ARG A 304 -1.26 -22.91 17.42
CA ARG A 304 -0.93 -23.49 18.73
C ARG A 304 -1.71 -22.83 19.85
N TYR A 305 -2.78 -23.49 20.28
CA TYR A 305 -3.59 -23.06 21.42
C TYR A 305 -3.19 -23.74 22.73
N ASP A 306 -2.28 -24.70 22.70
CA ASP A 306 -1.85 -25.44 23.88
C ASP A 306 -1.06 -24.58 24.88
N PHE A 307 -0.59 -23.39 24.48
CA PHE A 307 -0.07 -22.39 25.40
C PHE A 307 -1.13 -21.75 26.32
N VAL A 308 -2.41 -21.90 26.00
CA VAL A 308 -3.51 -21.41 26.84
C VAL A 308 -3.43 -22.06 28.23
N ASP A 309 -3.15 -23.36 28.32
CA ASP A 309 -2.99 -24.04 29.62
C ASP A 309 -1.85 -23.45 30.45
N HIS A 310 -0.72 -23.14 29.82
CA HIS A 310 0.42 -22.49 30.48
C HIS A 310 0.09 -21.08 30.96
N GLN A 311 -0.60 -20.28 30.15
CA GLN A 311 -1.05 -18.94 30.57
C GLN A 311 -2.05 -19.01 31.72
N LEU A 312 -3.05 -19.89 31.61
CA LEU A 312 -4.09 -20.03 32.63
C LEU A 312 -3.54 -20.52 33.96
N LEU A 313 -2.51 -21.38 33.95
CA LEU A 313 -1.80 -21.79 35.16
C LEU A 313 -1.19 -20.60 35.89
N GLU A 314 -0.45 -19.73 35.19
CA GLU A 314 0.13 -18.52 35.79
C GLU A 314 -0.95 -17.51 36.22
N PHE A 315 -2.03 -17.39 35.44
CA PHE A 315 -3.14 -16.49 35.76
C PHE A 315 -3.95 -16.97 36.97
N ALA A 316 -4.04 -18.28 37.21
CA ALA A 316 -4.72 -18.85 38.37
C ALA A 316 -4.06 -18.42 39.70
N GLU A 317 -2.73 -18.28 39.69
CA GLU A 317 -1.94 -17.86 40.85
C GLU A 317 -1.90 -16.33 41.04
N ASP A 318 -2.55 -15.57 40.15
CA ASP A 318 -2.62 -14.10 40.21
C ASP A 318 -4.00 -13.62 40.72
N PRO A 319 -4.09 -13.11 41.97
CA PRO A 319 -5.36 -12.64 42.53
C PRO A 319 -5.96 -11.46 41.77
N PHE A 320 -5.14 -10.59 41.18
CA PHE A 320 -5.60 -9.44 40.41
C PHE A 320 -6.27 -9.91 39.12
N ILE A 321 -5.65 -10.85 38.39
CA ILE A 321 -6.24 -11.41 37.18
C ILE A 321 -7.57 -12.10 37.50
N ARG A 322 -7.61 -12.97 38.51
CA ARG A 322 -8.84 -13.72 38.86
C ARG A 322 -10.00 -12.85 39.34
N LYS A 323 -9.73 -11.76 40.05
CA LYS A 323 -10.77 -10.98 40.74
C LYS A 323 -11.11 -9.66 40.05
N ARG A 324 -10.20 -9.13 39.25
CA ARG A 324 -10.30 -7.77 38.68
C ARG A 324 -10.24 -7.76 37.16
N CYS A 325 -9.78 -8.83 36.51
CA CYS A 325 -9.65 -8.86 35.05
C CYS A 325 -10.70 -9.75 34.39
N GLU A 326 -10.75 -9.67 33.06
CA GLU A 326 -11.37 -10.68 32.22
C GLU A 326 -10.37 -11.16 31.16
N VAL A 327 -10.39 -12.45 30.82
CA VAL A 327 -9.56 -13.01 29.75
C VAL A 327 -10.43 -13.28 28.54
N ILE A 328 -10.02 -12.78 27.38
CA ILE A 328 -10.72 -12.90 26.11
C ILE A 328 -9.78 -13.60 25.12
N TYR A 329 -10.00 -14.89 24.91
CA TYR A 329 -9.32 -15.64 23.87
C TYR A 329 -10.08 -15.51 22.55
N VAL A 330 -9.43 -14.91 21.56
CA VAL A 330 -10.00 -14.74 20.21
C VAL A 330 -9.47 -15.85 19.33
N VAL A 331 -10.31 -16.82 19.01
CA VAL A 331 -9.96 -17.88 18.06
C VAL A 331 -9.91 -17.25 16.67
N ASP A 332 -8.75 -17.25 16.04
CA ASP A 332 -8.56 -16.73 14.68
C ASP A 332 -8.34 -17.85 13.66
N ASP A 333 -7.79 -18.98 14.09
CA ASP A 333 -7.65 -20.16 13.26
C ASP A 333 -8.92 -21.04 13.26
N PRO A 334 -9.61 -21.20 12.11
CA PRO A 334 -10.79 -22.06 12.03
C PRO A 334 -10.53 -23.52 12.42
N THR A 335 -9.29 -24.02 12.26
CA THR A 335 -8.93 -25.42 12.47
C THR A 335 -8.89 -25.82 13.94
N ILE A 336 -8.59 -24.88 14.83
CA ILE A 336 -8.53 -25.11 16.28
C ILE A 336 -9.85 -24.80 16.99
N ARG A 337 -10.80 -24.16 16.30
CA ARG A 337 -12.05 -23.65 16.90
C ARG A 337 -12.80 -24.72 17.69
N ALA A 338 -13.05 -25.89 17.09
CA ALA A 338 -13.82 -26.94 17.77
C ALA A 338 -13.10 -27.43 19.05
N ALA A 339 -11.78 -27.59 19.00
CA ALA A 339 -11.00 -28.04 20.13
C ALA A 339 -10.94 -26.98 21.25
N VAL A 340 -10.71 -25.71 20.91
CA VAL A 340 -10.66 -24.61 21.88
C VAL A 340 -12.01 -24.44 22.60
N PHE A 341 -13.12 -24.43 21.85
CA PHE A 341 -14.46 -24.26 22.44
C PHE A 341 -14.85 -25.45 23.33
N ALA A 342 -14.49 -26.68 22.97
CA ALA A 342 -14.74 -27.85 23.80
C ALA A 342 -13.99 -27.83 25.15
N ASN A 343 -12.90 -27.06 25.26
CA ASN A 343 -12.11 -26.95 26.49
C ASN A 343 -12.60 -25.85 27.45
N LEU A 344 -13.54 -25.00 27.04
CA LEU A 344 -13.97 -23.82 27.83
C LEU A 344 -14.33 -24.16 29.28
N ASP A 345 -15.26 -25.09 29.49
CA ASP A 345 -15.71 -25.49 30.83
C ASP A 345 -14.59 -26.18 31.62
N THR A 346 -13.77 -26.97 30.95
CA THR A 346 -12.64 -27.69 31.56
C THR A 346 -11.59 -26.71 32.08
N TRP A 347 -11.21 -25.71 31.27
CA TRP A 347 -10.28 -24.65 31.66
C TRP A 347 -10.79 -23.85 32.85
N TRP A 348 -12.07 -23.48 32.85
CA TRP A 348 -12.67 -22.80 34.00
C TRP A 348 -12.61 -23.66 35.27
N GLN A 349 -12.97 -24.95 35.18
CA GLN A 349 -12.97 -25.86 36.34
C GLN A 349 -11.57 -26.11 36.90
N LEU A 350 -10.55 -26.21 36.04
CA LEU A 350 -9.17 -26.49 36.45
C LEU A 350 -8.47 -25.24 37.02
N TYR A 351 -8.60 -24.09 36.35
CA TYR A 351 -7.79 -22.90 36.67
C TYR A 351 -8.56 -21.84 37.45
N GLY A 352 -9.90 -21.85 37.44
CA GLY A 352 -10.71 -20.86 38.16
C GLY A 352 -10.51 -19.42 37.67
N VAL A 353 -10.07 -19.23 36.43
CA VAL A 353 -9.89 -17.92 35.77
C VAL A 353 -11.10 -17.65 34.86
N PRO A 354 -11.87 -16.57 35.06
CA PRO A 354 -12.99 -16.27 34.17
C PRO A 354 -12.52 -16.00 32.74
N LEU A 355 -13.07 -16.73 31.77
CA LEU A 355 -12.65 -16.62 30.37
C LEU A 355 -13.83 -16.48 29.39
N THR A 356 -13.57 -15.74 28.32
CA THR A 356 -14.46 -15.53 27.18
C THR A 356 -13.77 -16.04 25.92
N LEU A 357 -14.44 -16.91 25.16
CA LEU A 357 -14.02 -17.32 23.83
C LEU A 357 -14.78 -16.53 22.79
N VAL A 358 -14.06 -16.02 21.78
CA VAL A 358 -14.62 -15.25 20.68
C VAL A 358 -14.22 -15.86 19.35
N TRP A 359 -15.19 -16.10 18.47
CA TRP A 359 -14.96 -16.56 17.10
C TRP A 359 -15.54 -15.58 16.08
N GLY A 360 -14.67 -15.10 15.19
CA GLY A 360 -14.98 -14.08 14.19
C GLY A 360 -15.44 -14.61 12.83
N GLY A 361 -15.73 -15.90 12.70
CA GLY A 361 -16.22 -16.50 11.45
C GLY A 361 -15.14 -16.85 10.41
N ARG A 362 -13.94 -16.29 10.52
CA ARG A 362 -12.79 -16.54 9.63
C ARG A 362 -11.48 -16.16 10.34
N ASN A 363 -10.37 -16.52 9.70
CA ASN A 363 -9.07 -15.93 9.97
C ASN A 363 -9.04 -14.45 9.51
N ARG A 364 -8.74 -13.57 10.46
CA ARG A 364 -8.64 -12.11 10.35
C ARG A 364 -7.21 -11.61 10.52
N GLY A 365 -6.27 -12.50 10.88
CA GLY A 365 -4.90 -12.14 11.24
C GLY A 365 -4.83 -11.51 12.63
N PHE A 366 -3.60 -11.26 13.10
CA PHE A 366 -3.36 -10.74 14.45
C PHE A 366 -4.11 -9.42 14.71
N SER A 367 -3.98 -8.42 13.83
CA SER A 367 -4.66 -7.13 13.98
C SER A 367 -6.18 -7.29 14.08
N GLY A 368 -6.79 -8.04 13.15
CA GLY A 368 -8.25 -8.21 13.11
C GLY A 368 -8.80 -9.06 14.26
N ALA A 369 -8.03 -10.05 14.74
CA ALA A 369 -8.38 -10.82 15.93
C ALA A 369 -8.25 -9.97 17.21
N SER A 370 -7.17 -9.20 17.35
CA SER A 370 -6.98 -8.26 18.46
C SER A 370 -8.07 -7.19 18.49
N ASN A 371 -8.45 -6.63 17.34
CA ASN A 371 -9.55 -5.67 17.23
C ASN A 371 -10.91 -6.29 17.54
N LEU A 372 -11.14 -7.55 17.13
CA LEU A 372 -12.34 -8.29 17.54
C LEU A 372 -12.38 -8.45 19.07
N GLY A 373 -11.28 -8.81 19.70
CA GLY A 373 -11.19 -8.87 21.16
C GLY A 373 -11.41 -7.52 21.83
N LEU A 374 -10.82 -6.45 21.30
CA LEU A 374 -11.05 -5.07 21.75
C LEU A 374 -12.53 -4.68 21.70
N SER A 375 -13.26 -5.12 20.67
CA SER A 375 -14.71 -4.87 20.56
C SER A 375 -15.54 -5.59 21.63
N GLN A 376 -15.01 -6.67 22.22
CA GLN A 376 -15.66 -7.44 23.29
C GLN A 376 -15.18 -7.04 24.69
N ALA A 377 -14.08 -6.30 24.79
CA ALA A 377 -13.46 -5.85 26.02
C ALA A 377 -14.38 -4.88 26.79
N ARG A 378 -14.56 -5.14 28.09
CA ARG A 378 -15.34 -4.31 29.03
C ARG A 378 -14.49 -3.62 30.09
N GLY A 379 -13.20 -3.95 30.16
CA GLY A 379 -12.25 -3.37 31.09
C GLY A 379 -12.05 -1.88 30.89
N ARG A 380 -11.62 -1.15 31.93
CA ARG A 380 -11.20 0.24 31.75
C ARG A 380 -9.95 0.31 30.87
N GLN A 381 -9.00 -0.58 31.12
CA GLN A 381 -7.81 -0.77 30.30
C GLN A 381 -7.96 -2.03 29.44
N VAL A 382 -7.18 -2.09 28.36
CA VAL A 382 -7.05 -3.26 27.48
C VAL A 382 -5.59 -3.67 27.40
N LEU A 383 -5.32 -4.95 27.63
CA LEU A 383 -4.01 -5.55 27.40
C LEU A 383 -4.11 -6.45 26.17
N PHE A 384 -3.29 -6.18 25.17
CA PHE A 384 -3.01 -7.14 24.10
C PHE A 384 -1.85 -8.04 24.54
N LEU A 385 -2.06 -9.35 24.47
CA LEU A 385 -1.07 -10.33 24.91
C LEU A 385 -1.04 -11.50 23.93
N ASN A 386 0.15 -11.90 23.49
CA ASN A 386 0.30 -13.11 22.68
C ASN A 386 0.04 -14.36 23.53
N SER A 387 -0.44 -15.44 22.90
CA SER A 387 -0.75 -16.71 23.60
C SER A 387 0.47 -17.43 24.15
N ASP A 388 1.66 -17.15 23.62
CA ASP A 388 2.94 -17.73 24.03
C ASP A 388 3.80 -16.78 24.90
N VAL A 389 3.18 -15.74 25.47
CA VAL A 389 3.78 -14.88 26.49
C VAL A 389 3.33 -15.34 27.87
N ILE A 390 4.29 -15.78 28.67
CA ILE A 390 4.10 -16.36 30.00
C ILE A 390 4.66 -15.39 31.05
N PRO A 391 3.85 -14.90 32.00
CA PRO A 391 4.33 -14.07 33.10
C PRO A 391 5.38 -14.79 33.94
N THR A 392 6.34 -14.04 34.50
CA THR A 392 7.39 -14.62 35.37
C THR A 392 7.07 -14.55 36.87
N ARG A 393 6.06 -13.75 37.25
CA ARG A 393 5.64 -13.57 38.64
C ARG A 393 4.19 -13.08 38.74
N SER A 394 3.54 -13.41 39.85
CA SER A 394 2.24 -12.86 40.25
C SER A 394 2.32 -11.35 40.53
N GLY A 395 1.22 -10.62 40.28
CA GLY A 395 1.08 -9.17 40.48
C GLY A 395 1.71 -8.30 39.39
N TRP A 396 2.17 -8.89 38.28
CA TRP A 396 2.81 -8.17 37.19
C TRP A 396 1.83 -7.23 36.47
N LEU A 397 0.58 -7.67 36.25
CA LEU A 397 -0.43 -6.89 35.54
C LEU A 397 -1.04 -5.80 36.42
N GLU A 398 -1.21 -6.08 37.71
CA GLU A 398 -1.63 -5.06 38.69
C GLU A 398 -0.63 -3.89 38.71
N GLU A 399 0.66 -4.21 38.77
CA GLU A 399 1.72 -3.21 38.76
C GLU A 399 1.80 -2.46 37.42
N LEU A 400 1.62 -3.13 36.28
CA LEU A 400 1.57 -2.48 34.97
C LEU A 400 0.33 -1.55 34.83
N SER A 401 -0.84 -2.01 35.28
CA SER A 401 -2.10 -1.26 35.33
C SER A 401 -1.93 0.03 36.12
N ARG A 402 -1.40 -0.09 37.34
CA ARG A 402 -1.15 1.05 38.23
C ARG A 402 -0.19 2.06 37.61
N ARG A 403 0.86 1.62 36.91
CA ARG A 403 1.79 2.54 36.24
C ARG A 403 1.17 3.32 35.10
N LEU A 404 0.27 2.72 34.34
CA LEU A 404 -0.44 3.45 33.29
C LEU A 404 -1.29 4.57 33.90
N ASP A 405 -1.89 4.33 35.07
CA ASP A 405 -2.68 5.33 35.78
C ASP A 405 -1.80 6.43 36.43
N ASP A 406 -0.69 6.05 37.04
CA ASP A 406 0.21 6.97 37.74
C ASP A 406 1.00 7.87 36.77
N HIS A 407 1.14 7.46 35.51
CA HIS A 407 1.89 8.19 34.48
C HIS A 407 1.00 8.58 33.29
N SER A 408 0.13 9.56 33.52
CA SER A 408 -0.85 10.08 32.55
C SER A 408 -0.25 10.53 31.20
N GLU A 409 1.05 10.81 31.12
CA GLU A 409 1.74 11.14 29.87
C GLU A 409 1.80 9.97 28.89
N TYR A 410 1.74 8.72 29.37
CA TYR A 410 1.74 7.53 28.53
C TYR A 410 0.31 7.10 28.19
N GLY A 411 0.08 6.79 26.91
CA GLY A 411 -1.17 6.16 26.45
C GLY A 411 -1.03 4.65 26.28
N LEU A 412 0.20 4.17 26.11
CA LEU A 412 0.52 2.74 25.97
C LEU A 412 1.76 2.38 26.78
N LEU A 413 1.69 1.24 27.48
CA LEU A 413 2.83 0.65 28.19
C LEU A 413 3.08 -0.78 27.72
N GLY A 414 4.33 -1.05 27.34
CA GLY A 414 4.87 -2.39 27.18
C GLY A 414 5.65 -2.85 28.41
N THR A 415 6.14 -4.08 28.35
CA THR A 415 6.99 -4.70 29.36
C THR A 415 8.27 -5.24 28.72
N ARG A 416 9.22 -5.66 29.55
CA ARG A 416 10.36 -6.42 29.04
C ARG A 416 9.92 -7.83 28.67
N LEU A 417 10.25 -8.26 27.46
CA LEU A 417 10.10 -9.64 27.03
C LEU A 417 11.46 -10.31 26.97
N LEU A 418 11.54 -11.49 27.56
CA LEU A 418 12.73 -12.35 27.56
C LEU A 418 12.51 -13.55 26.65
N PHE A 419 13.58 -13.97 25.97
CA PHE A 419 13.63 -15.29 25.37
C PHE A 419 13.59 -16.37 26.47
N PRO A 420 13.21 -17.61 26.15
CA PRO A 420 13.32 -18.74 27.08
C PRO A 420 14.74 -18.97 27.61
N SER A 421 15.76 -18.55 26.85
CA SER A 421 17.16 -18.57 27.25
C SER A 421 17.55 -17.48 28.25
N GLY A 422 16.64 -16.57 28.61
CA GLY A 422 16.84 -15.48 29.56
C GLY A 422 17.40 -14.19 28.97
N GLY A 423 17.81 -14.18 27.70
CA GLY A 423 18.24 -12.96 27.00
C GLY A 423 17.07 -12.03 26.68
N VAL A 424 17.32 -10.73 26.55
CA VAL A 424 16.31 -9.75 26.14
C VAL A 424 15.81 -10.06 24.74
N GLN A 425 14.51 -10.10 24.56
CA GLN A 425 13.86 -10.18 23.26
C GLN A 425 13.27 -8.83 22.85
N HIS A 426 12.69 -8.11 23.80
CA HIS A 426 12.15 -6.77 23.61
C HIS A 426 12.23 -5.97 24.92
N ASP A 427 12.61 -4.71 24.81
CA ASP A 427 12.67 -3.77 25.93
C ASP A 427 12.34 -2.34 25.45
N GLY A 428 11.58 -2.24 24.34
CA GLY A 428 11.40 -1.02 23.55
C GLY A 428 11.73 -1.24 22.07
N MET A 429 11.23 -0.34 21.21
CA MET A 429 11.51 -0.33 19.77
C MET A 429 11.96 1.06 19.29
N VAL A 430 12.88 1.04 18.32
CA VAL A 430 13.33 2.23 17.57
C VAL A 430 13.20 1.98 16.07
N PHE A 431 13.27 3.05 15.28
CA PHE A 431 13.24 2.96 13.83
C PHE A 431 14.65 3.17 13.26
N GLU A 432 15.10 2.22 12.44
CA GLU A 432 16.41 2.29 11.78
C GLU A 432 16.23 2.20 10.26
N TYR A 433 16.94 3.05 9.52
CA TYR A 433 16.88 3.06 8.08
C TYR A 433 17.76 1.96 7.49
N ASN A 434 17.15 1.05 6.73
CA ASN A 434 17.88 0.02 6.02
C ASN A 434 18.17 0.47 4.58
N GLY A 435 19.38 0.99 4.35
CA GLY A 435 19.82 1.47 3.04
C GLY A 435 19.87 0.39 1.94
N LYS A 436 19.97 -0.89 2.30
CA LYS A 436 19.94 -2.00 1.31
C LYS A 436 18.58 -2.16 0.65
N TYR A 437 17.49 -1.93 1.40
CA TYR A 437 16.13 -2.13 0.90
C TYR A 437 15.36 -0.81 0.69
N GLY A 438 15.93 0.32 1.13
CA GLY A 438 15.31 1.63 1.02
C GLY A 438 14.10 1.82 1.93
N VAL A 439 14.05 1.10 3.07
CA VAL A 439 12.92 1.14 4.02
C VAL A 439 13.37 1.33 5.47
N TRP A 440 12.47 1.86 6.31
CA TRP A 440 12.64 1.90 7.76
C TRP A 440 12.15 0.60 8.41
N LEU A 441 12.94 0.04 9.32
CA LEU A 441 12.63 -1.19 10.05
C LEU A 441 12.48 -0.92 11.54
N ASN A 442 11.61 -1.70 12.20
CA ASN A 442 11.51 -1.74 13.65
C ASN A 442 12.69 -2.54 14.22
N GLN A 443 13.49 -1.91 15.08
CA GLN A 443 14.61 -2.54 15.76
C GLN A 443 14.32 -2.65 17.26
N HIS A 444 14.83 -3.71 17.87
CA HIS A 444 14.68 -4.00 19.29
C HIS A 444 16.05 -3.84 19.96
N PRO A 445 16.37 -2.66 20.55
CA PRO A 445 17.66 -2.44 21.18
C PRO A 445 17.97 -3.48 22.26
N GLY A 446 19.22 -3.97 22.28
CA GLY A 446 19.66 -4.98 23.24
C GLY A 446 19.11 -6.39 23.01
N LYS A 447 18.36 -6.65 21.92
CA LYS A 447 17.88 -8.00 21.59
C LYS A 447 19.03 -9.01 21.52
N GLY A 448 18.88 -10.11 22.24
CA GLY A 448 19.87 -11.18 22.38
C GLY A 448 20.92 -10.95 23.48
N LEU A 449 21.00 -9.76 24.07
CA LEU A 449 21.90 -9.48 25.19
C LEU A 449 21.28 -9.88 26.54
N PRO A 450 22.09 -10.10 27.59
CA PRO A 450 21.58 -10.27 28.95
C PRO A 450 20.76 -9.05 29.40
N PRO A 451 19.69 -9.25 30.19
CA PRO A 451 18.89 -8.16 30.72
C PRO A 451 19.71 -7.30 31.68
N THR A 452 19.66 -5.99 31.47
CA THR A 452 20.28 -5.01 32.38
C THR A 452 19.42 -4.83 33.64
N SER A 453 20.04 -4.45 34.75
CA SER A 453 19.31 -4.11 35.98
C SER A 453 18.34 -2.95 35.73
N ALA A 454 17.08 -3.15 36.09
CA ALA A 454 16.04 -2.13 35.99
C ALA A 454 15.71 -1.54 37.36
N THR A 455 15.51 -0.22 37.42
CA THR A 455 15.02 0.43 38.64
C THR A 455 13.53 0.13 38.80
N ALA A 456 13.15 -0.42 39.95
CA ALA A 456 11.76 -0.73 40.25
C ALA A 456 10.85 0.51 40.10
N GLY A 457 9.70 0.33 39.45
CA GLY A 457 8.71 1.40 39.26
C GLY A 457 9.02 2.39 38.11
N LYS A 458 10.16 2.24 37.42
CA LYS A 458 10.52 3.15 36.32
C LYS A 458 9.76 2.79 35.04
N VAL A 459 9.18 3.81 34.40
CA VAL A 459 8.73 3.75 33.00
C VAL A 459 9.79 4.44 32.12
N VAL A 460 10.22 3.77 31.05
CA VAL A 460 11.19 4.30 30.08
C VAL A 460 10.46 4.68 28.80
N PRO A 461 10.57 5.93 28.32
CA PRO A 461 9.92 6.35 27.08
C PRO A 461 10.58 5.68 25.87
N TRP A 462 9.75 5.22 24.93
CA TRP A 462 10.19 4.63 23.66
C TRP A 462 9.31 5.09 22.50
N PRO A 463 9.83 5.16 21.27
CA PRO A 463 9.01 5.41 20.08
C PRO A 463 7.90 4.37 19.85
N ALA A 464 8.15 3.11 20.20
CA ALA A 464 7.17 2.03 20.10
C ALA A 464 7.47 0.90 21.09
N ALA A 465 6.46 0.07 21.33
CA ALA A 465 6.54 -1.18 22.09
C ALA A 465 5.76 -2.28 21.35
N THR A 466 6.10 -3.54 21.60
CA THR A 466 5.57 -4.65 20.79
C THR A 466 4.15 -5.04 21.19
N GLY A 467 3.35 -5.45 20.20
CA GLY A 467 1.99 -5.94 20.40
C GLY A 467 1.91 -7.26 21.18
N ALA A 468 3.04 -7.95 21.40
CA ALA A 468 3.06 -9.18 22.18
C ALA A 468 2.69 -8.99 23.66
N CYS A 469 2.92 -7.79 24.22
CA CYS A 469 2.42 -7.38 25.53
C CYS A 469 2.30 -5.84 25.55
N LEU A 470 1.09 -5.32 25.33
CA LEU A 470 0.84 -3.89 25.21
C LEU A 470 -0.46 -3.49 25.93
N LEU A 471 -0.34 -2.69 26.98
CA LEU A 471 -1.45 -2.17 27.79
C LEU A 471 -1.79 -0.74 27.38
N GLY A 472 -3.07 -0.39 27.32
CA GLY A 472 -3.54 0.99 27.14
C GLY A 472 -4.92 1.24 27.73
N ASP A 473 -5.34 2.50 27.76
CA ASP A 473 -6.74 2.84 28.04
C ASP A 473 -7.63 2.32 26.90
N ARG A 474 -8.66 1.54 27.24
CA ARG A 474 -9.49 0.88 26.23
C ARG A 474 -10.24 1.89 25.36
N ALA A 475 -10.73 2.98 25.95
CA ALA A 475 -11.49 3.98 25.22
C ALA A 475 -10.60 4.76 24.24
N GLU A 476 -9.38 5.11 24.66
CA GLU A 476 -8.39 5.76 23.79
C GLU A 476 -7.97 4.83 22.64
N VAL A 477 -7.62 3.57 22.92
CA VAL A 477 -7.26 2.59 21.88
C VAL A 477 -8.41 2.36 20.90
N ALA A 478 -9.65 2.26 21.38
CA ALA A 478 -10.83 2.13 20.54
C ALA A 478 -11.08 3.38 19.68
N ALA A 479 -10.86 4.58 20.22
CA ALA A 479 -11.01 5.84 19.49
C ALA A 479 -9.99 5.97 18.33
N LEU A 480 -8.82 5.35 18.47
CA LEU A 480 -7.80 5.25 17.42
C LEU A 480 -8.09 4.16 16.37
N GLY A 481 -9.16 3.38 16.56
CA GLY A 481 -9.52 2.26 15.70
C GLY A 481 -8.70 0.98 15.93
N GLY A 482 -7.93 0.90 17.01
CA GLY A 482 -7.09 -0.26 17.33
C GLY A 482 -5.94 -0.48 16.33
N PHE A 483 -5.54 -1.74 16.17
CA PHE A 483 -4.48 -2.14 15.25
C PHE A 483 -4.89 -1.92 13.80
N SER A 484 -3.97 -1.47 12.97
CA SER A 484 -4.21 -1.41 11.53
C SER A 484 -4.24 -2.81 10.92
N GLU A 485 -5.33 -3.12 10.22
CA GLU A 485 -5.56 -4.42 9.57
C GLU A 485 -5.03 -4.47 8.13
N ASP A 486 -4.30 -3.44 7.69
CA ASP A 486 -3.83 -3.33 6.31
C ASP A 486 -2.36 -3.70 6.10
N TYR A 487 -1.68 -4.12 7.16
CA TYR A 487 -0.40 -4.83 7.05
C TYR A 487 -0.66 -6.28 6.63
N LEU A 488 0.06 -6.71 5.60
CA LEU A 488 -0.13 -8.04 5.01
C LEU A 488 0.43 -9.12 5.94
N ILE A 489 -0.40 -10.04 6.42
CA ILE A 489 -0.05 -11.13 7.36
C ILE A 489 0.26 -10.64 8.79
N GLY A 490 1.05 -9.57 8.96
CA GLY A 490 1.46 -8.97 10.24
C GLY A 490 2.77 -8.19 10.10
N ASP A 491 3.42 -7.87 11.22
CA ASP A 491 4.54 -6.93 11.33
C ASP A 491 4.12 -5.46 11.13
N PHE A 492 4.64 -4.57 11.98
CA PHE A 492 4.42 -3.12 12.01
C PHE A 492 3.06 -2.63 12.52
N GLU A 493 2.08 -3.49 12.76
CA GLU A 493 0.79 -3.09 13.34
C GLU A 493 0.93 -2.49 14.76
N ASP A 494 1.92 -2.97 15.51
CA ASP A 494 2.19 -2.54 16.88
C ASP A 494 2.86 -1.16 16.93
N SER A 495 3.90 -0.94 16.13
CA SER A 495 4.49 0.40 15.96
C SER A 495 3.51 1.39 15.36
N ASP A 496 2.62 0.96 14.46
CA ASP A 496 1.55 1.78 13.91
C ASP A 496 0.59 2.28 15.00
N LEU A 497 0.13 1.38 15.89
CA LEU A 497 -0.71 1.77 17.03
C LEU A 497 0.03 2.72 17.99
N CYS A 498 1.32 2.48 18.22
CA CYS A 498 2.17 3.38 19.02
C CYS A 498 2.27 4.78 18.40
N LEU A 499 2.40 4.88 17.08
CA LEU A 499 2.48 6.15 16.37
C LEU A 499 1.11 6.86 16.28
N LYS A 500 0.01 6.10 16.17
CA LYS A 500 -1.35 6.63 16.34
C LYS A 500 -1.53 7.27 17.71
N MET A 501 -1.12 6.58 18.77
CA MET A 501 -1.22 7.10 20.14
C MET A 501 -0.40 8.39 20.33
N GLN A 502 0.83 8.42 19.80
CA GLN A 502 1.67 9.63 19.81
C GLN A 502 1.06 10.77 19.00
N SER A 503 0.42 10.48 17.86
CA SER A 503 -0.30 11.50 17.09
C SER A 503 -1.49 12.09 17.85
N ALA A 504 -2.04 11.36 18.83
CA ALA A 504 -3.06 11.83 19.76
C ALA A 504 -2.50 12.54 21.01
N GLY A 505 -1.18 12.77 21.08
CA GLY A 505 -0.52 13.52 22.14
C GLY A 505 -0.12 12.71 23.37
N ARG A 506 -0.17 11.37 23.29
CA ARG A 506 0.20 10.46 24.39
C ARG A 506 1.46 9.67 24.06
N SER A 507 2.36 9.51 25.03
CA SER A 507 3.64 8.82 24.85
C SER A 507 3.49 7.30 24.91
N VAL A 508 4.51 6.58 24.45
CA VAL A 508 4.66 5.14 24.65
C VAL A 508 5.82 4.87 25.59
N GLY A 509 5.64 3.93 26.51
CA GLY A 509 6.65 3.57 27.50
C GLY A 509 6.82 2.07 27.64
N VAL A 510 7.94 1.66 28.22
CA VAL A 510 8.20 0.27 28.62
C VAL A 510 8.57 0.22 30.10
N CYS A 511 8.08 -0.80 30.80
CA CYS A 511 8.39 -1.10 32.18
C CYS A 511 9.46 -2.21 32.28
N PRO A 512 10.77 -1.88 32.29
CA PRO A 512 11.86 -2.86 32.15
C PRO A 512 12.03 -3.80 33.36
N ASP A 513 11.49 -3.46 34.53
CA ASP A 513 11.49 -4.28 35.75
C ASP A 513 10.28 -5.24 35.83
N ILE A 514 9.33 -5.14 34.89
CA ILE A 514 8.28 -6.13 34.69
C ILE A 514 8.70 -6.98 33.49
N ALA A 515 9.11 -8.22 33.76
CA ALA A 515 9.58 -9.15 32.74
C ALA A 515 8.59 -10.30 32.52
N LEU A 516 8.35 -10.64 31.25
CA LEU A 516 7.61 -11.83 30.84
C LEU A 516 8.50 -12.67 29.91
N THR A 517 8.28 -13.98 29.90
CA THR A 517 8.95 -14.89 28.97
C THR A 517 8.08 -15.05 27.73
N HIS A 518 8.61 -14.77 26.55
CA HIS A 518 7.90 -14.97 25.28
C HIS A 518 8.60 -16.05 24.48
N LEU A 519 7.88 -17.15 24.20
CA LEU A 519 8.49 -18.36 23.66
C LEU A 519 8.93 -18.21 22.19
N GLU A 520 8.28 -17.32 21.42
CA GLU A 520 8.51 -16.94 20.01
C GLU A 520 8.65 -18.11 19.03
N ARG A 521 8.31 -17.87 17.76
CA ARG A 521 8.56 -18.78 16.62
C ARG A 521 7.88 -20.15 16.63
N GLN A 522 6.94 -20.39 17.52
CA GLN A 522 6.22 -21.67 17.57
C GLN A 522 5.20 -21.82 16.43
N SER A 523 4.61 -20.71 15.97
CA SER A 523 3.74 -20.65 14.77
C SER A 523 4.48 -20.15 13.52
N PHE A 524 5.76 -19.78 13.64
CA PHE A 524 6.59 -19.27 12.53
C PHE A 524 6.90 -20.35 11.48
N GLY A 525 6.67 -21.64 11.70
CA GLY A 525 6.80 -22.64 10.62
C GLY A 525 5.70 -22.55 9.56
N LEU A 526 4.56 -21.92 9.87
CA LEU A 526 3.29 -22.20 9.18
C LEU A 526 2.93 -21.24 8.03
N GLN A 527 3.62 -20.11 7.81
CA GLN A 527 3.18 -19.08 6.85
C GLN A 527 4.05 -18.95 5.57
N GLY A 528 5.05 -19.82 5.36
CA GLY A 528 5.76 -19.95 4.07
C GLY A 528 7.29 -19.95 4.14
N SER A 529 7.93 -19.96 2.96
CA SER A 529 9.40 -19.91 2.83
C SER A 529 9.98 -18.59 3.34
N GLY A 530 11.24 -18.62 3.81
CA GLY A 530 11.91 -17.45 4.41
C GLY A 530 11.99 -16.23 3.49
N ASP A 531 12.17 -16.44 2.19
CA ASP A 531 12.24 -15.35 1.19
C ASP A 531 10.88 -14.63 1.03
N PHE A 532 9.76 -15.37 0.96
CA PHE A 532 8.44 -14.75 0.85
C PHE A 532 8.11 -13.87 2.05
N ARG A 533 8.39 -14.36 3.27
CA ARG A 533 8.14 -13.58 4.49
C ARG A 533 8.96 -12.31 4.55
N MET A 534 10.23 -12.39 4.18
CA MET A 534 11.10 -11.23 4.14
C MET A 534 10.55 -10.16 3.17
N ARG A 535 10.00 -10.55 2.02
CA ARG A 535 9.36 -9.62 1.09
C ARG A 535 8.05 -9.03 1.62
N VAL A 536 7.24 -9.81 2.35
CA VAL A 536 6.05 -9.31 3.04
C VAL A 536 6.42 -8.29 4.12
N MET A 537 7.43 -8.58 4.94
CA MET A 537 7.96 -7.65 5.93
C MET A 537 8.43 -6.36 5.27
N LEU A 538 9.15 -6.43 4.15
CA LEU A 538 9.58 -5.24 3.41
C LEU A 538 8.41 -4.45 2.81
N PHE A 539 7.36 -5.13 2.35
CA PHE A 539 6.13 -4.47 1.90
C PHE A 539 5.43 -3.71 3.04
N ASN A 540 5.35 -4.32 4.23
CA ASN A 540 4.75 -3.69 5.40
C ASN A 540 5.62 -2.54 5.94
N ALA A 541 6.95 -2.68 5.90
CA ALA A 541 7.89 -1.61 6.20
C ALA A 541 7.69 -0.40 5.26
N TRP A 542 7.55 -0.67 3.96
CA TRP A 542 7.21 0.35 2.96
C TRP A 542 5.85 1.01 3.26
N LEU A 543 4.83 0.24 3.59
CA LEU A 543 3.51 0.80 3.92
C LEU A 543 3.57 1.67 5.18
N HIS A 544 4.27 1.20 6.21
CA HIS A 544 4.45 1.88 7.49
C HIS A 544 5.19 3.21 7.30
N GLN A 545 6.28 3.23 6.52
CA GLN A 545 6.98 4.49 6.22
C GLN A 545 6.12 5.45 5.40
N GLU A 546 5.35 4.97 4.42
CA GLU A 546 4.51 5.87 3.61
C GLU A 546 3.44 6.55 4.47
N ARG A 547 2.98 5.87 5.52
CA ARG A 547 2.03 6.42 6.49
C ARG A 547 2.68 7.37 7.49
N TRP A 548 3.86 7.01 8.02
CA TRP A 548 4.41 7.64 9.22
C TRP A 548 5.78 8.29 9.06
N ARG A 549 6.28 8.50 7.82
CA ARG A 549 7.63 9.02 7.56
C ARG A 549 8.04 10.19 8.47
N PRO A 550 7.26 11.27 8.64
CA PRO A 550 7.66 12.37 9.52
C PRO A 550 7.81 11.97 10.99
N ALA A 551 6.98 11.03 11.48
CA ALA A 551 7.08 10.56 12.86
C ALA A 551 8.26 9.61 13.03
N ILE A 552 8.46 8.69 12.09
CA ILE A 552 9.60 7.76 12.08
C ILE A 552 10.93 8.52 12.09
N GLU A 553 11.08 9.53 11.22
CA GLU A 553 12.32 10.31 11.12
C GLU A 553 12.62 11.09 12.42
N ARG A 554 11.60 11.61 13.12
CA ARG A 554 11.79 12.25 14.44
C ARG A 554 12.32 11.30 15.52
N HIS A 555 11.99 10.03 15.41
CA HIS A 555 12.39 8.98 16.35
C HIS A 555 13.54 8.12 15.82
N SER A 556 14.12 8.50 14.68
CA SER A 556 15.17 7.72 14.04
C SER A 556 16.47 7.82 14.81
N VAL A 557 17.16 6.68 14.92
CA VAL A 557 18.55 6.67 15.38
C VAL A 557 19.41 7.11 14.20
N THR A 558 19.56 8.42 14.00
CA THR A 558 20.56 8.97 13.07
C THR A 558 21.88 9.01 13.83
N ASP A 559 22.81 8.11 13.48
CA ASP A 559 24.16 7.98 14.06
C ASP A 559 24.22 8.40 15.54
N ALA A 560 23.75 7.52 16.42
CA ALA A 560 24.03 7.59 17.85
C ALA A 560 25.50 7.26 18.13
N GLY A 561 26.40 8.08 17.60
CA GLY A 561 27.70 8.34 18.20
C GLY A 561 27.54 9.49 19.19
N ALA A 562 27.91 9.23 20.45
CA ALA A 562 28.02 10.19 21.56
C ALA A 562 26.74 10.53 22.36
N ALA A 563 26.15 9.54 23.03
CA ALA A 563 25.62 9.70 24.40
C ALA A 563 25.32 8.31 25.01
N ALA A 564 26.39 7.58 25.35
CA ALA A 564 26.38 6.48 26.30
C ALA A 564 27.35 6.83 27.43
#